data_AF-A0A4Q0YH99-F1
#
_entry.id   AF-A0A4Q0YH99-F1
#
_cell.length_a   1.000
_cell.length_b   1.000
_cell.length_c   1.000
_cell.angle_alpha   90.00
_cell.angle_beta   90.00
_cell.angle_gamma   90.00
#
_symmetry.space_group_name_H-M   'P 1'
#
loop_
_entity.id
_entity.type
_entity.pdbx_description
1 polymer ?
#
loop_
_entity_poly.entity_id
_entity_poly.type
_entity_poly.pdbx_seq_one_letter_code
_entity_poly.pdbx_strand_id
1 'polypeptide(L)'
;MTIKENSLQHQLERAIESTDLGELKLLHRSQYMNVRRAVAKNKSIDSEIANNLAHDPVLNVCYIASQNPKCTEKRDFSNETFTACVTCEKSEIELACEGCEKLTNSSLHF
;
A
#
# COMPACT_ATOMS: atom_id res chain seq x y z
N MET A 1 -10.30 -21.24 -12.51
CA MET A 1 -10.48 -20.02 -11.69
C MET A 1 -11.60 -20.26 -10.71
N THR A 2 -11.25 -20.73 -9.52
CA THR A 2 -12.19 -20.90 -8.41
C THR A 2 -12.33 -19.57 -7.68
N ILE A 3 -13.53 -19.27 -7.17
CA ILE A 3 -13.90 -17.97 -6.57
C ILE A 3 -12.94 -17.52 -5.44
N LYS A 4 -12.20 -18.45 -4.80
CA LYS A 4 -11.18 -18.15 -3.79
C LYS A 4 -10.00 -17.33 -4.31
N GLU A 5 -9.52 -17.59 -5.52
CA GLU A 5 -8.30 -16.98 -6.09
C GLU A 5 -8.47 -15.47 -6.37
N ASN A 6 -9.69 -14.97 -6.49
CA ASN A 6 -9.96 -13.55 -6.80
C ASN A 6 -10.47 -12.73 -5.60
N SER A 7 -10.66 -13.35 -4.43
CA SER A 7 -11.16 -12.62 -3.26
C SER A 7 -10.16 -11.53 -2.84
N LEU A 8 -10.67 -10.41 -2.31
CA LEU A 8 -9.83 -9.32 -1.79
C LEU A 8 -8.84 -9.84 -0.74
N GLN A 9 -9.31 -10.70 0.15
CA GLN A 9 -8.50 -11.34 1.19
C GLN A 9 -7.32 -12.10 0.59
N HIS A 10 -7.59 -12.93 -0.43
CA HIS A 10 -6.53 -13.67 -1.10
C HIS A 10 -5.53 -12.74 -1.80
N GLN A 11 -6.00 -11.70 -2.50
CA GLN A 11 -5.10 -10.73 -3.13
C GLN A 11 -4.20 -10.03 -2.11
N LEU A 12 -4.70 -9.74 -0.90
CA LEU A 12 -3.91 -9.15 0.19
C LEU A 12 -2.85 -10.12 0.71
N GLU A 13 -3.22 -11.38 0.97
CA GLU A 13 -2.28 -12.43 1.36
C GLU A 13 -1.15 -12.58 0.33
N ARG A 14 -1.50 -12.67 -0.95
CA ARG A 14 -0.52 -12.78 -2.03
C ARG A 14 0.35 -11.53 -2.18
N ALA A 15 -0.22 -10.33 -2.04
CA ALA A 15 0.54 -9.08 -2.10
C ALA A 15 1.60 -8.98 -0.99
N ILE A 16 1.32 -9.53 0.19
CA ILE A 16 2.23 -9.52 1.34
C ILE A 16 3.28 -10.62 1.26
N GLU A 17 2.88 -11.84 0.91
CA GLU A 17 3.72 -13.03 1.05
C GLU A 17 4.46 -13.44 -0.22
N SER A 18 3.95 -13.04 -1.40
CA SER A 18 4.51 -13.51 -2.65
C SER A 18 5.94 -13.01 -2.86
N THR A 19 6.77 -13.92 -3.35
CA THR A 19 8.12 -13.66 -3.87
C THR A 19 8.16 -13.79 -5.39
N ASP A 20 7.04 -14.16 -6.02
CA ASP A 20 6.92 -14.27 -7.47
C ASP A 20 6.69 -12.88 -8.08
N LEU A 21 7.67 -12.42 -8.86
CA LEU A 21 7.61 -11.09 -9.46
C LEU A 21 6.46 -10.97 -10.48
N GLY A 22 6.09 -12.05 -11.18
CA GLY A 22 4.99 -12.05 -12.13
C GLY A 22 3.65 -11.78 -11.46
N GLU A 23 3.40 -12.44 -10.33
CA GLU A 23 2.23 -12.22 -9.48
C GLU A 23 2.20 -10.80 -8.92
N LEU A 24 3.33 -10.29 -8.41
CA LEU A 24 3.43 -8.91 -7.93
C LEU A 24 3.21 -7.87 -9.06
N LYS A 25 3.62 -8.18 -10.29
CA LYS A 25 3.33 -7.36 -11.49
C LYS A 25 1.83 -7.31 -11.82
N LEU A 26 1.05 -8.33 -11.48
CA LEU A 26 -0.41 -8.27 -11.61
C LEU A 26 -1.03 -7.49 -10.44
N LEU A 27 -0.60 -7.78 -9.21
CA LEU A 27 -1.20 -7.21 -8.00
C LEU A 27 -0.96 -5.70 -7.83
N HIS A 28 0.17 -5.14 -8.29
CA HIS A 28 0.39 -3.69 -8.22
C HIS A 28 -0.63 -2.88 -9.03
N ARG A 29 -1.33 -3.52 -9.98
CA ARG A 29 -2.39 -2.90 -10.80
C ARG A 29 -3.79 -3.19 -10.27
N SER A 30 -3.91 -3.77 -9.07
CA SER A 30 -5.20 -4.10 -8.48
C SER A 30 -6.06 -2.84 -8.32
N GLN A 31 -7.37 -2.97 -8.59
CA GLN A 31 -8.34 -1.91 -8.33
C GLN A 31 -8.40 -1.54 -6.84
N TYR A 32 -8.04 -2.47 -5.96
CA TYR A 32 -8.07 -2.28 -4.52
C TYR A 32 -6.80 -1.58 -4.04
N MET A 33 -6.98 -0.38 -3.50
CA MET A 33 -5.89 0.42 -2.94
C MET A 33 -5.09 -0.34 -1.87
N ASN A 34 -5.75 -1.08 -1.00
CA ASN A 34 -5.09 -1.86 0.06
C ASN A 34 -4.15 -2.93 -0.53
N VAL A 35 -4.54 -3.56 -1.64
CA VAL A 35 -3.67 -4.53 -2.34
C VAL A 35 -2.45 -3.81 -2.91
N ARG A 36 -2.62 -2.68 -3.58
CA ARG A 36 -1.48 -1.89 -4.12
C ARG A 36 -0.54 -1.41 -3.02
N ARG A 37 -1.08 -0.97 -1.88
CA ARG A 37 -0.31 -0.57 -0.70
C ARG A 37 0.48 -1.75 -0.11
N ALA A 38 -0.14 -2.91 -0.01
CA ALA A 38 0.53 -4.13 0.45
C ALA A 38 1.69 -4.51 -0.49
N VAL A 39 1.49 -4.43 -1.82
CA VAL A 39 2.57 -4.64 -2.79
C VAL A 39 3.69 -3.61 -2.61
N ALA A 40 3.37 -2.34 -2.36
CA ALA A 40 4.38 -1.30 -2.12
C ALA A 40 5.29 -1.60 -0.91
N LYS A 41 4.78 -2.29 0.13
CA LYS A 41 5.57 -2.74 1.28
C LYS A 41 6.42 -3.98 1.01
N ASN A 42 6.06 -4.78 0.00
CA ASN A 42 6.70 -6.05 -0.26
C ASN A 42 8.15 -5.83 -0.74
N LYS A 43 9.11 -6.52 -0.11
CA LYS A 43 10.56 -6.39 -0.40
C LYS A 43 10.99 -7.14 -1.66
N SER A 44 10.13 -8.01 -2.17
CA SER A 44 10.36 -8.84 -3.36
C SER A 44 10.00 -8.12 -4.66
N ILE A 45 9.42 -6.92 -4.62
CA ILE A 45 9.15 -6.12 -5.81
C ILE A 45 10.47 -5.65 -6.46
N ASP A 46 10.41 -5.32 -7.74
CA ASP A 46 11.50 -4.66 -8.45
C ASP A 46 11.34 -3.14 -8.44
N SER A 47 12.34 -2.42 -8.97
CA SER A 47 12.29 -0.97 -9.09
C SER A 47 11.20 -0.48 -10.05
N GLU A 48 10.84 -1.26 -11.06
CA GLU A 48 9.75 -0.94 -11.97
C GLU A 48 8.42 -0.82 -11.20
N ILE A 49 8.07 -1.83 -10.40
CA ILE A 49 6.86 -1.80 -9.57
C ILE A 49 6.95 -0.67 -8.52
N ALA A 50 8.08 -0.56 -7.82
CA ALA A 50 8.25 0.44 -6.76
C ALA A 50 8.08 1.87 -7.29
N ASN A 51 8.72 2.19 -8.42
CA ASN A 51 8.65 3.51 -9.05
C ASN A 51 7.25 3.80 -9.59
N ASN A 52 6.59 2.82 -10.22
CA ASN A 52 5.20 2.99 -10.66
C ASN A 52 4.27 3.32 -9.48
N LEU A 53 4.40 2.59 -8.37
CA LEU A 53 3.59 2.82 -7.18
C LEU A 53 3.95 4.15 -6.47
N ALA A 54 5.17 4.67 -6.59
CA ALA A 54 5.53 6.00 -6.09
C ALA A 54 4.78 7.15 -6.79
N HIS A 55 4.18 6.87 -7.95
CA HIS A 55 3.27 7.75 -8.69
C HIS A 55 1.81 7.30 -8.62
N ASP A 56 1.45 6.38 -7.71
CA ASP A 56 0.06 5.99 -7.47
C ASP A 56 -0.78 7.21 -7.10
N PRO A 57 -2.03 7.32 -7.62
CA PRO A 57 -2.91 8.45 -7.31
C PRO A 57 -3.33 8.51 -5.84
N VAL A 58 -3.17 7.43 -5.06
CA VAL A 58 -3.51 7.42 -3.64
C VAL A 58 -2.28 7.70 -2.79
N LEU A 59 -2.36 8.76 -1.96
CA LEU A 59 -1.26 9.21 -1.09
C LEU A 59 -0.69 8.08 -0.20
N ASN A 60 -1.56 7.25 0.38
CA ASN A 60 -1.15 6.11 1.23
C ASN A 60 -0.29 5.08 0.49
N VAL A 61 -0.51 4.91 -0.82
CA VAL A 61 0.23 3.93 -1.64
C VAL A 61 1.56 4.54 -2.05
N CYS A 62 1.52 5.74 -2.63
CA CYS A 62 2.73 6.35 -3.17
C CYS A 62 3.75 6.75 -2.10
N TYR A 63 3.29 7.17 -0.91
CA TYR A 63 4.19 7.43 0.21
C TYR A 63 4.90 6.15 0.65
N ILE A 64 4.15 5.04 0.81
CA ILE A 64 4.74 3.75 1.22
C ILE A 64 5.69 3.22 0.15
N ALA A 65 5.33 3.34 -1.13
CA ALA A 65 6.19 2.95 -2.24
C ALA A 65 7.51 3.75 -2.24
N SER A 66 7.47 5.06 -1.96
CA SER A 66 8.68 5.88 -1.90
C SER A 66 9.61 5.52 -0.75
N GLN A 67 9.12 4.80 0.27
CA GLN A 67 9.96 4.27 1.36
C GLN A 67 10.55 2.89 1.05
N ASN A 68 10.11 2.23 -0.02
CA ASN A 68 10.63 0.92 -0.39
C ASN A 68 12.10 1.05 -0.86
N PRO A 69 13.04 0.20 -0.40
CA PRO A 69 14.45 0.27 -0.82
C PRO A 69 14.67 0.03 -2.32
N LYS A 70 13.66 -0.46 -3.04
CA LYS A 70 13.68 -0.65 -4.49
C LYS A 70 13.20 0.58 -5.26
N CYS A 71 12.57 1.55 -4.59
CA CYS A 71 12.19 2.82 -5.20
C CYS A 71 13.43 3.67 -5.44
N THR A 72 13.65 4.06 -6.69
CA THR A 72 14.75 4.94 -7.09
C THR A 72 14.27 6.36 -7.41
N GLU A 73 12.97 6.55 -7.56
CA GLU A 73 12.38 7.87 -7.78
C GLU A 73 12.30 8.67 -6.48
N LYS A 74 12.64 9.96 -6.56
CA LYS A 74 12.52 10.91 -5.46
C LYS A 74 11.28 11.76 -5.67
N ARG A 75 10.24 11.48 -4.92
CA ARG A 75 9.05 12.33 -4.86
C ARG A 75 9.13 13.27 -3.67
N ASP A 76 8.81 14.54 -3.90
CA ASP A 76 8.65 15.51 -2.84
C ASP A 76 7.25 15.41 -2.23
N PHE A 77 7.18 15.25 -0.92
CA PHE A 77 5.94 15.24 -0.14
C PHE A 77 5.84 16.43 0.83
N SER A 78 6.71 17.43 0.70
CA SER A 78 6.78 18.59 1.60
C SER A 78 5.46 19.38 1.69
N ASN A 79 4.65 19.35 0.65
CA ASN A 79 3.35 20.02 0.57
C ASN A 79 2.16 19.10 0.92
N GLU A 80 2.41 17.85 1.29
CA GLU A 80 1.36 16.86 1.55
C GLU A 80 0.99 16.86 3.04
N THR A 81 -0.31 16.77 3.34
CA THR A 81 -0.78 16.59 4.72
C THR A 81 -0.95 15.11 5.00
N PHE A 82 -0.09 14.57 5.86
CA PHE A 82 -0.16 13.17 6.24
C PHE A 82 -1.19 12.94 7.34
N THR A 83 -2.23 12.16 7.02
CA THR A 83 -3.09 11.56 8.05
C THR A 83 -2.35 10.42 8.72
N ALA A 84 -2.79 10.03 9.92
CA ALA A 84 -2.24 8.87 10.62
C ALA A 84 -2.35 7.55 9.80
N CYS A 85 -3.25 7.49 8.81
CA CYS A 85 -3.37 6.35 7.91
C CYS A 85 -2.27 6.28 6.86
N VAL A 86 -1.69 7.41 6.42
CA VAL A 86 -0.61 7.40 5.41
C VAL A 86 0.61 6.69 5.96
N THR A 87 0.98 7.02 7.20
CA THR A 87 2.15 6.49 7.91
C THR A 87 1.82 5.26 8.79
N CYS A 88 0.68 4.62 8.57
CA CYS A 88 0.24 3.51 9.41
C CYS A 88 0.96 2.19 9.08
N GLU A 89 1.71 1.65 10.03
CA GLU A 89 2.42 0.37 9.85
C GLU A 89 1.53 -0.87 9.94
N LYS A 90 0.24 -0.74 10.28
CA LYS A 90 -0.68 -1.90 10.35
C LYS A 90 -0.77 -2.60 8.99
N SER A 91 -0.85 -3.93 9.07
CA SER A 91 -1.09 -4.80 7.92
C SER A 91 -2.47 -4.55 7.33
N GLU A 92 -2.56 -4.66 6.02
CA GLU A 92 -3.79 -4.52 5.25
C GLU A 92 -4.76 -5.69 5.45
N ILE A 93 -4.28 -6.85 5.93
CA ILE A 93 -5.11 -8.03 6.26
C ILE A 93 -5.93 -7.77 7.54
N GLU A 94 -5.29 -7.21 8.57
CA GLU A 94 -5.86 -7.05 9.91
C GLU A 94 -6.41 -5.63 10.13
N LEU A 95 -6.69 -4.91 9.05
CA LEU A 95 -6.98 -3.49 9.11
C LEU A 95 -8.39 -3.22 9.67
N ALA A 96 -8.50 -3.20 10.99
CA ALA A 96 -9.65 -2.67 11.71
C ALA A 96 -9.43 -1.16 11.98
N CYS A 97 -9.87 -0.31 11.04
CA CYS A 97 -9.79 1.15 11.18
C CYS A 97 -10.96 1.77 11.95
N GLU A 98 -12.06 1.03 12.11
CA GLU A 98 -13.21 1.46 12.90
C GLU A 98 -12.80 1.61 14.38
N GLY A 99 -12.96 2.80 14.94
CA GLY A 99 -12.55 3.11 16.31
C GLY A 99 -11.03 3.26 16.50
N CYS A 100 -10.24 3.41 15.44
CA CYS A 100 -8.80 3.63 15.57
C CYS A 100 -8.50 4.92 16.36
N GLU A 101 -7.82 4.79 17.51
CA GLU A 101 -7.47 5.90 18.40
C GLU A 101 -6.66 7.02 17.72
N LYS A 102 -5.90 6.66 16.67
CA LYS A 102 -5.14 7.62 15.87
C LYS A 102 -6.01 8.49 14.96
N LEU A 103 -7.24 8.06 14.68
CA LEU A 103 -8.23 8.79 13.88
C LEU A 103 -9.22 9.58 14.76
N THR A 104 -9.45 9.15 16.00
CA THR A 104 -10.36 9.85 16.93
C THR A 104 -9.76 11.15 17.47
N ASN A 105 -8.43 11.24 17.56
CA ASN A 105 -7.74 12.44 18.05
C ASN A 105 -7.52 13.53 16.97
N SER A 106 -7.98 13.30 15.73
CA SER A 106 -7.86 14.27 14.63
C SER A 106 -8.99 15.32 14.60
N SER A 107 -9.97 15.24 15.50
CA SER A 107 -11.17 16.09 15.49
C SER A 107 -11.07 17.37 16.33
N LEU A 108 -9.89 17.73 16.82
CA LEU A 108 -9.67 18.96 17.60
C LEU A 108 -8.68 19.87 16.88
N HIS A 109 -9.09 20.46 15.77
CA HIS A 109 -8.62 21.79 15.33
C HIS A 109 -9.52 22.23 14.16
N PHE A 110 -10.63 22.90 14.50
CA PHE A 110 -11.30 23.86 13.63
C PHE A 110 -10.79 25.26 13.98
#